data_AF-A0A351G7J4-F1
#
_entry.id   AF-A0A351G7J4-F1
#
_cell.length_a   1.000
_cell.length_b   1.000
_cell.length_c   1.000
_cell.angle_alpha   90.00
_cell.angle_beta   90.00
_cell.angle_gamma   90.00
#
_symmetry.space_group_name_H-M   'P 1'
#
loop_
_entity.id
_entity.type
_entity.pdbx_description
1 polymer ?
#
loop_
_entity_poly.entity_id
_entity_poly.type
_entity_poly.pdbx_seq_one_letter_code
_entity_poly.pdbx_strand_id
1 'polypeptide(L)'
;MMIATIPGLLALLITWILGFQLQDELFGILITALLLVLLAFTVIGLALFITAVSKDTGTAGEISAVFIVPMMVFGTLLAIFSGATLKIAKLMPNYFVSDTLIRVLHL
;
A
#
# COMPACT_ATOMS: atom_id res chain seq x y z
N MET A 1 -7.73 10.75 -9.42
CA MET A 1 -7.76 9.27 -9.49
C MET A 1 -6.73 8.71 -10.46
N MET A 2 -6.66 9.19 -11.71
CA MET A 2 -5.65 8.72 -12.68
C MET A 2 -4.21 8.72 -12.15
N ILE A 3 -3.82 9.74 -11.37
CA ILE A 3 -2.46 9.87 -10.84
C ILE A 3 -2.06 8.79 -9.83
N ALA A 4 -3.01 8.04 -9.26
CA ALA A 4 -2.74 6.92 -8.36
C ALA A 4 -3.01 5.56 -9.03
N THR A 5 -4.01 5.49 -9.92
CA THR A 5 -4.34 4.26 -10.65
C THR A 5 -3.29 3.92 -11.71
N ILE A 6 -2.76 4.94 -12.43
CA ILE A 6 -1.75 4.73 -13.48
C ILE A 6 -0.44 4.14 -12.90
N PRO A 7 0.15 4.69 -11.83
CA PRO A 7 1.34 4.09 -11.21
C PRO A 7 1.09 2.68 -10.69
N GLY A 8 -0.09 2.39 -10.14
CA GLY A 8 -0.44 1.05 -9.66
C GLY A 8 -0.50 0.01 -10.79
N LEU A 9 -1.08 0.38 -11.94
CA LEU A 9 -1.12 -0.48 -13.13
C LEU A 9 0.27 -0.65 -13.78
N LEU A 10 1.08 0.42 -13.81
CA LEU A 10 2.46 0.34 -14.27
C LEU A 10 3.29 -0.59 -13.37
N ALA A 11 3.13 -0.50 -12.06
CA ALA A 11 3.80 -1.40 -11.12
C ALA A 11 3.44 -2.87 -11.39
N LEU A 12 2.16 -3.17 -11.61
CA LEU A 12 1.70 -4.52 -11.99
C LEU A 12 2.31 -5.00 -13.31
N LEU A 13 2.37 -4.13 -14.32
CA LEU A 13 2.98 -4.45 -15.61
C LEU A 13 4.48 -4.75 -15.45
N ILE A 14 5.19 -3.94 -14.67
CA ILE A 14 6.62 -4.13 -14.40
C ILE A 14 6.85 -5.43 -13.65
N THR A 15 6.06 -5.75 -12.62
CA THR A 15 6.22 -7.03 -11.89
C THR A 15 5.94 -8.23 -12.78
N TRP A 16 4.96 -8.13 -13.69
CA TRP A 16 4.70 -9.16 -14.69
C TRP A 16 5.89 -9.35 -15.64
N ILE A 17 6.48 -8.26 -16.14
CA ILE A 17 7.69 -8.30 -16.98
C ILE A 17 8.89 -8.92 -16.23
N LEU A 18 9.01 -8.66 -14.93
CA LEU A 18 10.06 -9.21 -14.07
C LEU A 18 9.86 -10.70 -13.74
N GLY A 19 8.79 -11.34 -14.25
CA GLY A 19 8.56 -12.76 -14.11
C GLY A 19 7.91 -13.16 -12.77
N PHE A 20 7.29 -12.22 -12.05
CA PHE A 20 6.42 -12.57 -10.92
C PHE A 20 5.19 -13.31 -11.45
N GLN A 21 5.19 -14.64 -11.31
CA GLN A 21 4.06 -15.50 -11.64
C GLN A 21 3.13 -15.61 -10.43
N LEU A 22 1.89 -15.16 -10.60
CA LEU A 22 0.83 -15.39 -9.62
C LEU A 22 0.28 -16.81 -9.86
N GLN A 23 0.13 -17.62 -8.81
CA GLN A 23 -0.30 -19.04 -8.93
C GLN A 23 -1.63 -19.20 -9.68
N ASP A 24 -2.52 -18.21 -9.61
CA ASP A 24 -3.73 -18.09 -10.43
C ASP A 24 -3.64 -16.82 -11.29
N GLU A 25 -2.98 -16.88 -12.44
CA GLU A 25 -2.50 -15.72 -13.22
C GLU A 25 -3.56 -14.61 -13.40
N LEU A 26 -4.77 -14.95 -13.85
CA LEU A 26 -5.83 -13.95 -14.07
C LEU A 26 -6.51 -13.50 -12.77
N PHE A 27 -6.83 -14.44 -11.88
CA PHE A 27 -7.56 -14.16 -10.64
C PHE A 27 -6.69 -13.37 -9.64
N GLY A 28 -5.42 -13.74 -9.56
CA GLY A 28 -4.41 -13.06 -8.76
C GLY A 28 -4.15 -11.64 -9.23
N ILE A 29 -4.07 -11.39 -10.55
CA ILE A 29 -3.93 -10.03 -11.08
C ILE A 29 -5.16 -9.19 -10.72
N LEU A 30 -6.37 -9.74 -10.86
CA LEU A 30 -7.61 -9.02 -10.56
C LEU A 30 -7.71 -8.66 -9.08
N ILE A 31 -7.40 -9.59 -8.17
CA ILE A 31 -7.39 -9.35 -6.73
C ILE A 31 -6.32 -8.32 -6.36
N THR A 32 -5.12 -8.42 -6.95
CA THR A 32 -4.03 -7.47 -6.69
C THR A 32 -4.41 -6.07 -7.14
N ALA A 33 -4.98 -5.93 -8.33
CA ALA A 33 -5.48 -4.67 -8.84
C ALA A 33 -6.57 -4.08 -7.91
N LEU A 34 -7.53 -4.89 -7.47
CA LEU A 34 -8.59 -4.46 -6.55
C LEU A 34 -8.03 -3.95 -5.22
N LEU A 35 -7.10 -4.71 -4.61
CA LEU A 35 -6.48 -4.33 -3.34
C LEU A 35 -5.64 -3.06 -3.47
N LEU A 36 -4.92 -2.88 -4.58
CA LEU A 36 -4.17 -1.65 -4.86
C LEU A 36 -5.09 -0.44 -5.04
N VAL A 37 -6.24 -0.61 -5.70
CA VAL A 37 -7.24 0.47 -5.85
C VAL A 37 -7.81 0.88 -4.49
N LEU A 38 -8.15 -0.10 -3.64
CA LEU A 38 -8.64 0.18 -2.28
C LEU A 38 -7.59 0.91 -1.44
N LEU A 39 -6.34 0.45 -1.48
CA LEU A 39 -5.23 1.11 -0.79
C LEU A 39 -5.01 2.53 -1.29
N ALA A 40 -5.05 2.74 -2.61
CA ALA A 40 -4.92 4.06 -3.22
C ALA A 40 -6.04 5.00 -2.73
N PHE A 41 -7.27 4.51 -2.62
CA PHE A 41 -8.38 5.30 -2.09
C PHE A 41 -8.13 5.74 -0.63
N THR A 42 -7.66 4.82 0.21
CA THR A 42 -7.30 5.13 1.61
C THR A 42 -6.18 6.17 1.71
N VAL A 43 -5.10 6.01 0.92
CA VAL A 43 -3.95 6.93 0.94
C VAL A 43 -4.34 8.30 0.38
N ILE A 44 -5.17 8.37 -0.66
CA ILE A 44 -5.70 9.64 -1.18
C ILE A 44 -6.56 10.33 -0.11
N GLY A 45 -7.43 9.60 0.58
CA GLY A 45 -8.25 10.16 1.66
C GLY A 45 -7.39 10.77 2.77
N LEU A 46 -6.33 10.07 3.17
CA LEU A 46 -5.36 10.57 4.14
C LEU A 46 -4.64 11.83 3.63
N ALA A 47 -4.18 11.82 2.37
CA ALA A 47 -3.51 12.98 1.76
C ALA A 47 -4.42 14.21 1.68
N LEU A 48 -5.71 14.03 1.36
CA LEU A 48 -6.71 15.09 1.36
C LEU A 48 -6.94 15.64 2.76
N PHE A 49 -7.03 14.77 3.76
CA PHE A 49 -7.14 15.17 5.17
C PHE A 49 -5.93 16.00 5.62
N ILE A 50 -4.72 15.52 5.33
CA ILE A 50 -3.47 16.21 5.66
C ILE A 50 -3.42 17.58 4.98
N THR A 51 -3.79 17.65 3.70
CA THR A 51 -3.83 18.92 2.96
C THR A 51 -4.83 19.90 3.58
N ALA A 52 -5.99 19.41 4.04
CA ALA A 52 -7.02 20.25 4.65
C ALA A 52 -6.61 20.84 6.01
N VAL A 53 -5.75 20.15 6.77
CA VAL A 53 -5.26 20.63 8.09
C VAL A 53 -3.92 21.36 8.00
N SER A 54 -3.24 21.31 6.84
CA SER A 54 -1.92 21.94 6.65
C SER A 54 -2.06 23.40 6.23
N LYS A 55 -1.12 24.23 6.71
CA LYS A 55 -1.11 25.67 6.39
C LYS A 55 -0.44 25.98 5.05
N ASP A 56 0.42 25.09 4.58
CA ASP A 56 1.20 25.20 3.35
C ASP A 56 1.61 23.81 2.85
N THR A 57 2.16 23.75 1.64
CA THR A 57 2.55 22.49 0.99
C THR A 57 3.77 21.81 1.63
N GLY A 58 4.66 22.57 2.27
CA GLY A 58 5.79 22.04 3.02
C GLY A 58 5.32 21.27 4.26
N THR A 59 4.47 21.90 5.07
CA THR A 59 3.85 21.26 6.24
C THR A 59 3.06 20.01 5.86
N ALA A 60 2.30 20.05 4.75
CA ALA A 60 1.57 18.88 4.25
C ALA A 60 2.50 17.72 3.88
N GLY A 61 3.66 18.02 3.30
CA GLY A 61 4.68 17.03 2.97
C GLY A 61 5.28 16.38 4.22
N GLU A 62 5.64 17.20 5.22
CA GLU A 62 6.20 16.71 6.49
C GLU A 62 5.21 15.82 7.25
N ILE A 63 3.95 16.24 7.37
CA ILE A 63 2.90 15.44 8.01
C ILE A 63 2.68 14.14 7.23
N SER A 64 2.68 14.19 5.89
CA SER A 64 2.55 12.98 5.07
C SER A 64 3.70 11.99 5.30
N ALA A 65 4.93 12.47 5.47
CA ALA A 65 6.09 11.62 5.77
C ALA A 65 5.91 10.85 7.09
N VAL A 66 5.28 11.46 8.10
CA VAL A 66 4.97 10.80 9.39
C VAL A 66 4.05 9.60 9.23
N PHE A 67 3.22 9.55 8.18
CA PHE A 67 2.34 8.41 7.91
C PHE A 67 2.95 7.42 6.90
N ILE A 68 3.61 7.91 5.85
CA ILE A 68 4.17 7.07 4.78
C ILE A 68 5.37 6.25 5.29
N VAL A 69 6.27 6.83 6.08
CA VAL A 69 7.46 6.13 6.55
C VAL A 69 7.10 4.92 7.44
N PRO A 70 6.22 5.05 8.46
CA PRO A 70 5.74 3.90 9.21
C PRO A 70 5.01 2.87 8.34
N MET A 71 4.24 3.29 7.32
CA MET A 71 3.63 2.33 6.39
C MET A 71 4.69 1.50 5.66
N MET A 72 5.77 2.11 5.17
CA MET A 72 6.85 1.38 4.49
C MET A 72 7.62 0.45 5.43
N VAL A 73 7.80 0.83 6.69
CA VAL A 73 8.58 0.06 7.66
C VAL A 73 7.74 -1.07 8.29
N PHE A 74 6.54 -0.76 8.77
CA PHE A 74 5.71 -1.72 9.50
C PHE A 74 4.76 -2.50 8.60
N GLY A 75 4.25 -1.88 7.53
CA GLY A 75 3.27 -2.53 6.66
C GLY A 75 3.86 -3.62 5.77
N THR A 76 5.16 -3.60 5.48
CA THR A 76 5.82 -4.57 4.60
C THR A 76 7.02 -5.26 5.23
N LEU A 77 7.88 -4.55 5.97
CA LEU A 77 9.18 -5.09 6.41
C LEU A 77 9.13 -5.68 7.83
N LEU A 78 8.47 -5.01 8.79
CA LEU A 78 8.64 -5.33 10.21
C LEU A 78 7.49 -6.09 10.88
N ALA A 79 6.33 -6.27 10.23
CA ALA A 79 5.16 -6.94 10.82
C ALA A 79 5.42 -8.36 11.35
N ILE A 80 6.53 -8.98 10.95
CA ILE A 80 6.87 -10.39 11.14
C ILE A 80 7.75 -10.62 12.39
N PHE A 81 8.42 -9.59 12.92
CA PHE A 81 9.51 -9.79 13.91
C PHE A 81 9.08 -9.80 15.38
N SER A 82 7.98 -9.15 15.77
CA SER A 82 7.52 -9.15 17.17
C SER A 82 6.03 -8.87 17.35
N GLY A 83 5.44 -9.35 18.45
CA GLY A 83 4.02 -9.12 18.76
C GLY A 83 3.64 -7.65 19.00
N ALA A 84 4.59 -6.81 19.42
CA ALA A 84 4.37 -5.36 19.54
C ALA A 84 4.35 -4.69 18.16
N THR A 85 5.29 -5.07 17.30
CA THR A 85 5.42 -4.57 15.93
C THR A 85 4.22 -4.95 15.07
N LEU A 86 3.67 -6.15 15.26
CA LEU A 86 2.46 -6.62 14.60
C LEU A 86 1.24 -5.75 14.95
N LYS A 87 1.12 -5.28 16.20
CA LYS A 87 0.02 -4.39 16.60
C LYS A 87 0.09 -3.04 15.89
N ILE A 88 1.30 -2.50 15.70
CA ILE A 88 1.53 -1.26 14.98
C ILE A 88 1.28 -1.48 13.47
N ALA A 89 1.76 -2.59 12.91
CA ALA A 89 1.54 -2.94 11.52
C ALA A 89 0.06 -3.02 11.16
N LYS A 90 -0.79 -3.58 12.04
CA LYS A 90 -2.25 -3.63 11.84
C LYS A 90 -2.94 -2.27 11.77
N LEU A 91 -2.28 -1.19 12.22
CA LEU A 91 -2.78 0.17 12.07
C LEU A 91 -2.49 0.74 10.67
N MET A 92 -1.55 0.14 9.95
CA MET A 92 -1.13 0.59 8.64
C MET A 92 -2.02 -0.04 7.56
N PRO A 93 -2.66 0.75 6.67
CA PRO A 93 -3.61 0.22 5.70
C PRO A 93 -2.95 -0.75 4.69
N ASN A 94 -1.66 -0.58 4.40
CA ASN A 94 -0.93 -1.48 3.50
C ASN A 94 -0.62 -2.86 4.11
N TYR A 95 -0.66 -3.03 5.44
CA TYR A 95 -0.48 -4.34 6.07
C TYR A 95 -1.52 -5.36 5.60
N PHE A 96 -2.80 -4.95 5.53
CA PHE A 96 -3.88 -5.84 5.10
C PHE A 96 -3.75 -6.25 3.64
N VAL A 97 -3.26 -5.35 2.78
CA VAL A 97 -3.00 -5.65 1.37
C VAL A 97 -1.87 -6.67 1.27
N SER A 98 -0.75 -6.43 1.94
CA SER A 98 0.39 -7.35 1.92
C SER A 98 0.07 -8.73 2.51
N ASP A 99 -0.58 -8.79 3.69
CA ASP A 99 -0.97 -10.06 4.32
C ASP A 99 -2.01 -10.83 3.48
N THR A 100 -2.96 -10.12 2.85
CA THR A 100 -3.92 -10.77 1.94
C THR A 100 -3.25 -11.30 0.68
N LEU A 101 -2.34 -10.54 0.06
CA LEU A 101 -1.62 -10.97 -1.13
C LEU A 101 -0.74 -12.19 -0.84
N ILE A 102 -0.04 -12.20 0.31
CA ILE A 102 0.73 -13.37 0.76
C ILE A 102 -0.17 -14.61 0.89
N ARG A 103 -1.32 -14.48 1.55
CA ARG A 103 -2.26 -15.59 1.76
C ARG A 103 -2.95 -16.08 0.48
N VAL A 104 -3.37 -15.16 -0.40
CA VAL A 104 -4.14 -15.48 -1.61
C VAL A 104 -3.23 -15.95 -2.74
N LEU A 105 -2.04 -15.39 -2.86
CA LEU A 105 -1.08 -15.75 -3.92
C LEU A 105 -0.10 -16.83 -3.49
N HIS A 106 -0.20 -17.31 -2.24
CA HIS A 106 0.69 -18.31 -1.65
C HIS A 106 2.18 -17.96 -1.86
N LEU A 107 2.51 -16.67 -1.71
CA LEU A 107 3.88 -16.13 -1.73
C LEU A 107 4.57 -16.39 -0.39
#